data_AF-A0AAW9Q391-F1
#
_entry.id   AF-A0AAW9Q391-F1
#
_cell.length_a   1.000
_cell.length_b   1.000
_cell.length_c   1.000
_cell.angle_alpha   90.00
_cell.angle_beta   90.00
_cell.angle_gamma   90.00
#
_symmetry.space_group_name_H-M   'P 1'
#
loop_
_entity.id
_entity.type
_entity.pdbx_description
1 polymer ?
#
loop_
_entity_poly.entity_id
_entity_poly.type
_entity_poly.pdbx_seq_one_letter_code
_entity_poly.pdbx_strand_id
1 'polypeptide(L)'
;MLRQIEQEIEEIEIAIAKVKTKLASVFLEYTQALAQTVQQQLILSVFQLCTHDRPEAFLSLSLSDRQKLQKDLQILAKSAVENVNQVLGQSDPSSLTDQEMVDRALTSAFLEVSHTANQLLVKANILKESDSEATKSEESKKIHLRPSEVEFTSRDVMSHRGELRVLSAKWHQLHSELEKKRQAKIVAEAEQAWRSTWMEQ
;
A
#
# COMPACT_ATOMS: atom_id res chain seq x y z
N MET A 1 -44.81 -5.74 -1.95
CA MET A 1 -43.84 -6.14 -0.93
C MET A 1 -42.70 -6.96 -1.53
N LEU A 2 -42.93 -8.14 -2.09
CA LEU A 2 -41.85 -8.98 -2.67
C LEU A 2 -41.08 -8.27 -3.80
N ARG A 3 -41.79 -7.72 -4.80
CA ARG A 3 -41.18 -6.91 -5.88
C ARG A 3 -40.33 -5.74 -5.37
N GLN A 4 -40.73 -5.12 -4.26
CA GLN A 4 -39.98 -4.01 -3.67
C GLN A 4 -38.67 -4.50 -3.04
N ILE A 5 -38.71 -5.63 -2.33
CA ILE A 5 -37.50 -6.26 -1.78
C ILE A 5 -36.54 -6.67 -2.91
N GLU A 6 -37.07 -7.20 -4.01
CA GLU A 6 -36.26 -7.57 -5.19
C GLU A 6 -35.59 -6.36 -5.83
N GLN A 7 -36.33 -5.26 -6.01
CA GLN A 7 -35.77 -4.01 -6.53
C GLN A 7 -34.68 -3.45 -5.60
N GLU A 8 -34.91 -3.44 -4.29
CA GLU A 8 -33.92 -2.98 -3.30
C GLU A 8 -32.65 -3.86 -3.31
N ILE A 9 -32.77 -5.17 -3.51
CA ILE A 9 -31.62 -6.08 -3.68
C ILE A 9 -30.82 -5.70 -4.92
N GLU A 10 -31.48 -5.49 -6.06
CA GLU A 10 -30.83 -5.11 -7.31
C GLU A 10 -30.09 -3.76 -7.18
N GLU A 11 -30.72 -2.77 -6.54
CA GLU A 11 -30.10 -1.47 -6.27
C GLU A 11 -28.84 -1.59 -5.39
N ILE A 12 -28.87 -2.44 -4.35
CA ILE A 12 -27.71 -2.70 -3.50
C ILE A 12 -26.60 -3.43 -4.28
N GLU A 13 -26.93 -4.40 -5.12
CA GLU A 13 -25.97 -5.13 -5.95
C GLU A 13 -25.26 -4.21 -6.96
N ILE A 14 -26.01 -3.29 -7.58
CA ILE A 14 -25.45 -2.25 -8.46
C ILE A 14 -24.52 -1.32 -7.66
N ALA A 15 -24.93 -0.91 -6.45
CA ALA A 15 -24.11 -0.05 -5.59
C ALA A 15 -22.80 -0.74 -5.17
N ILE A 16 -22.87 -2.03 -4.84
CA ILE A 16 -21.70 -2.88 -4.55
C ILE A 16 -20.76 -2.90 -5.75
N ALA A 17 -21.25 -3.23 -6.95
CA ALA A 17 -20.43 -3.27 -8.15
C ALA A 17 -19.71 -1.94 -8.41
N LYS A 18 -20.40 -0.81 -8.21
CA LYS A 18 -19.81 0.54 -8.33
C LYS A 18 -18.70 0.79 -7.31
N VAL A 19 -18.92 0.41 -6.05
CA VAL A 19 -17.89 0.54 -4.99
C VAL A 19 -16.68 -0.35 -5.30
N LYS A 20 -16.89 -1.57 -5.82
CA LYS A 20 -15.79 -2.47 -6.24
C LYS A 20 -14.88 -1.80 -7.27
N THR A 21 -15.46 -1.25 -8.32
CA THR A 21 -14.72 -0.61 -9.40
C THR A 21 -13.93 0.60 -8.89
N LYS A 22 -14.54 1.41 -8.03
CA LYS A 22 -13.86 2.56 -7.43
C LYS A 22 -12.76 2.15 -6.45
N LEU A 23 -12.95 1.09 -5.66
CA LEU A 23 -11.90 0.51 -4.81
C LEU A 23 -10.69 0.09 -5.64
N ALA A 24 -10.91 -0.65 -6.73
CA ALA A 24 -9.83 -1.09 -7.60
C ALA A 24 -9.06 0.08 -8.23
N SER A 25 -9.76 1.14 -8.66
CA SER A 25 -9.10 2.31 -9.26
C SER A 25 -8.27 3.08 -8.25
N VAL A 26 -8.84 3.38 -7.07
CA VAL A 26 -8.12 4.12 -6.01
C VAL A 26 -6.95 3.30 -5.48
N PHE A 27 -7.07 1.97 -5.46
CA PHE A 27 -5.98 1.10 -5.04
C PHE A 27 -4.79 1.15 -6.02
N LEU A 28 -5.06 1.19 -7.32
CA LEU A 28 -4.04 1.37 -8.33
C LEU A 28 -3.33 2.73 -8.18
N GLU A 29 -4.12 3.80 -8.01
CA GLU A 29 -3.61 5.17 -7.79
C GLU A 29 -2.76 5.26 -6.51
N TYR A 30 -3.23 4.64 -5.42
CA TYR A 30 -2.49 4.51 -4.16
C TYR A 30 -1.14 3.82 -4.36
N THR A 31 -1.15 2.66 -5.00
CA THR A 31 0.06 1.84 -5.21
C THR A 31 1.08 2.59 -6.05
N GLN A 32 0.64 3.24 -7.12
CA GLN A 32 1.50 4.05 -7.97
C GLN A 32 2.09 5.25 -7.22
N ALA A 33 1.27 5.99 -6.46
CA ALA A 33 1.73 7.14 -5.69
C ALA A 33 2.72 6.71 -4.59
N LEU A 34 2.46 5.60 -3.91
CA LEU A 34 3.35 5.07 -2.88
C LEU A 34 4.70 4.65 -3.48
N ALA A 35 4.69 3.89 -4.58
CA ALA A 35 5.92 3.44 -5.23
C ALA A 35 6.81 4.63 -5.66
N GLN A 36 6.20 5.68 -6.22
CA GLN A 36 6.91 6.92 -6.55
C GLN A 36 7.46 7.63 -5.30
N THR A 37 6.69 7.66 -4.21
CA THR A 37 7.13 8.28 -2.95
C THR A 37 8.32 7.52 -2.35
N VAL A 38 8.32 6.18 -2.39
CA VAL A 38 9.46 5.35 -1.96
C VAL A 38 10.72 5.68 -2.76
N GLN A 39 10.59 5.77 -4.09
CA GLN A 39 11.69 6.13 -4.97
C GLN A 39 12.29 7.49 -4.59
N GLN A 40 11.43 8.51 -4.40
CA GLN A 40 11.85 9.86 -4.02
C GLN A 40 12.52 9.87 -2.64
N GLN A 41 11.93 9.19 -1.66
CA GLN A 41 12.46 9.16 -0.30
C GLN A 41 13.81 8.44 -0.23
N LEU A 42 14.00 7.38 -1.00
CA LEU A 42 15.31 6.72 -1.12
C LEU A 42 16.36 7.69 -1.66
N ILE A 43 16.07 8.36 -2.78
CA ILE A 43 17.00 9.31 -3.41
C ILE A 43 17.32 10.46 -2.46
N LEU A 44 16.30 11.01 -1.79
CA LEU A 44 16.47 12.10 -0.84
C LEU A 44 17.30 11.67 0.37
N SER A 45 17.05 10.49 0.92
CA SER A 45 17.80 9.95 2.06
C SER A 45 19.28 9.74 1.71
N VAL A 46 19.56 9.20 0.52
CA VAL A 46 20.95 9.07 0.04
C VAL A 46 21.58 10.43 -0.18
N PHE A 47 20.87 11.38 -0.78
CA PHE A 47 21.35 12.73 -0.98
C PHE A 47 21.72 13.39 0.35
N GLN A 48 20.83 13.34 1.35
CA GLN A 48 21.06 13.87 2.68
C GLN A 48 22.28 13.21 3.34
N LEU A 49 22.39 11.89 3.26
CA LEU A 49 23.55 11.18 3.79
C LEU A 49 24.86 11.64 3.14
N CYS A 50 24.90 11.71 1.81
CA CYS A 50 26.10 12.09 1.07
C CYS A 50 26.48 13.57 1.24
N THR A 51 25.52 14.46 1.48
CA THR A 51 25.76 15.91 1.49
C THR A 51 25.79 16.53 2.87
N HIS A 52 25.05 15.98 3.84
CA HIS A 52 24.94 16.52 5.19
C HIS A 52 25.69 15.63 6.19
N ASP A 53 25.52 14.31 6.14
CA ASP A 53 26.10 13.42 7.16
C ASP A 53 27.53 12.97 6.85
N ARG A 54 27.86 12.78 5.56
CA ARG A 54 29.13 12.24 5.06
C ARG A 54 29.70 13.00 3.84
N PRO A 55 29.71 14.35 3.84
CA PRO A 55 30.21 15.12 2.69
C PRO A 55 31.68 14.83 2.36
N GLU A 56 32.54 14.68 3.37
CA GLU A 56 33.96 14.40 3.16
C GLU A 56 34.20 13.07 2.44
N ALA A 57 33.51 12.01 2.88
CA ALA A 57 33.61 10.70 2.26
C ALA A 57 33.13 10.74 0.81
N PHE A 58 31.99 11.40 0.55
CA PHE A 58 31.48 11.55 -0.81
C PHE A 58 32.41 12.40 -1.72
N LEU A 59 32.95 13.50 -1.19
CA LEU A 59 33.88 14.36 -1.94
C LEU A 59 35.24 13.69 -2.18
N SER A 60 35.63 12.70 -1.38
CA SER A 60 36.84 11.92 -1.63
C SER A 60 36.73 10.95 -2.81
N LEU A 61 35.51 10.67 -3.29
CA LEU A 61 35.30 9.75 -4.41
C LEU A 61 35.78 10.32 -5.73
N SER A 62 36.33 9.45 -6.58
CA SER A 62 36.65 9.74 -7.97
C SER A 62 35.37 10.02 -8.78
N LEU A 63 35.50 10.70 -9.92
CA LEU A 63 34.38 10.94 -10.82
C LEU A 63 33.70 9.63 -11.26
N SER A 64 34.50 8.60 -11.57
CA SER A 64 34.00 7.28 -11.97
C SER A 64 33.22 6.58 -10.85
N ASP A 65 33.69 6.68 -9.60
CA ASP A 65 33.01 6.05 -8.47
C ASP A 65 31.68 6.75 -8.15
N ARG A 66 31.64 8.09 -8.27
CA ARG A 66 30.39 8.85 -8.15
C ARG A 66 29.38 8.47 -9.23
N GLN A 67 29.82 8.35 -10.49
CA GLN A 67 28.96 7.93 -11.60
C GLN A 67 28.43 6.50 -11.41
N LYS A 68 29.28 5.58 -10.95
CA LYS A 68 28.89 4.20 -10.65
C LYS A 68 27.85 4.16 -9.52
N LEU A 69 28.13 4.82 -8.39
CA LEU A 69 27.20 4.89 -7.27
C LEU A 69 25.85 5.49 -7.69
N GLN A 70 25.86 6.59 -8.46
CA GLN A 70 24.64 7.20 -8.98
C GLN A 70 23.84 6.22 -9.84
N LYS A 71 24.48 5.48 -10.75
CA LYS A 71 23.82 4.48 -11.60
C LYS A 71 23.24 3.33 -10.77
N ASP A 72 24.00 2.81 -9.81
CA ASP A 72 23.57 1.70 -8.96
C ASP A 72 22.36 2.12 -8.09
N LEU A 73 22.37 3.34 -7.55
CA LEU A 73 21.24 3.88 -6.79
C LEU A 73 20.01 4.14 -7.67
N GLN A 74 20.19 4.59 -8.92
CA GLN A 74 19.08 4.72 -9.86
C GLN A 74 18.44 3.38 -10.20
N ILE A 75 19.24 2.32 -10.34
CA ILE A 75 18.75 0.96 -10.56
C ILE A 75 17.99 0.49 -9.32
N LEU A 76 18.55 0.67 -8.12
CA LEU A 76 17.88 0.31 -6.87
C LEU A 76 16.55 1.06 -6.71
N ALA A 77 16.51 2.35 -7.02
CA ALA A 77 15.31 3.16 -6.90
C ALA A 77 14.20 2.70 -7.86
N LYS A 78 14.56 2.21 -9.06
CA LYS A 78 13.60 1.58 -9.99
C LYS A 78 13.12 0.22 -9.48
N SER A 79 14.03 -0.61 -8.98
CA SER A 79 13.68 -1.91 -8.40
C SER A 79 12.78 -1.76 -7.17
N ALA A 80 12.96 -0.71 -6.37
CA ALA A 80 12.07 -0.39 -5.25
C ALA A 80 10.61 -0.14 -5.71
N VAL A 81 10.43 0.58 -6.82
CA VAL A 81 9.10 0.80 -7.42
C VAL A 81 8.48 -0.52 -7.86
N GLU A 82 9.25 -1.36 -8.56
CA GLU A 82 8.81 -2.67 -9.03
C GLU A 82 8.43 -3.59 -7.86
N ASN A 83 9.25 -3.62 -6.80
CA ASN A 83 8.99 -4.42 -5.60
C ASN A 83 7.71 -3.98 -4.89
N VAL A 84 7.47 -2.66 -4.73
CA VAL A 84 6.22 -2.15 -4.14
C VAL A 84 5.01 -2.56 -4.99
N ASN A 85 5.10 -2.37 -6.31
CA ASN A 85 4.04 -2.76 -7.23
C ASN A 85 3.77 -4.26 -7.20
N GLN A 86 4.81 -5.10 -7.06
CA GLN A 86 4.68 -6.54 -6.99
C GLN A 86 4.03 -6.99 -5.67
N VAL A 87 4.50 -6.45 -4.54
CA VAL A 87 3.98 -6.78 -3.20
C VAL A 87 2.51 -6.38 -3.08
N LEU A 88 2.15 -5.19 -3.54
CA LEU A 88 0.79 -4.68 -3.45
C LEU A 88 -0.12 -5.19 -4.58
N GLY A 89 0.42 -5.39 -5.78
CA GLY A 89 -0.34 -5.84 -6.95
C GLY A 89 -0.85 -7.29 -6.88
N GLN A 90 -0.29 -8.11 -5.99
CA GLN A 90 -0.77 -9.48 -5.74
C GLN A 90 -1.98 -9.55 -4.80
N SER A 91 -2.38 -8.42 -4.21
CA SER A 91 -3.39 -8.41 -3.17
C SER A 91 -4.77 -8.04 -3.71
N ASP A 92 -5.81 -8.63 -3.13
CA ASP A 92 -7.19 -8.24 -3.43
C ASP A 92 -7.46 -6.83 -2.87
N PRO A 93 -7.94 -5.86 -3.68
CA PRO A 93 -8.29 -4.51 -3.21
C PRO A 93 -9.24 -4.48 -2.01
N SER A 94 -10.08 -5.51 -1.84
CA SER A 94 -10.97 -5.66 -0.70
C SER A 94 -10.29 -6.13 0.59
N SER A 95 -9.13 -6.79 0.48
CA SER A 95 -8.34 -7.30 1.61
C SER A 95 -7.36 -6.29 2.21
N LEU A 96 -6.98 -5.25 1.46
CA LEU A 96 -5.93 -4.29 1.85
C LEU A 96 -6.44 -3.00 2.50
N THR A 97 -7.69 -3.02 2.94
CA THR A 97 -8.30 -1.90 3.66
C THR A 97 -7.78 -1.82 5.10
N ASP A 98 -7.16 -2.91 5.57
CA ASP A 98 -6.42 -2.97 6.81
C ASP A 98 -5.03 -2.33 6.67
N GLN A 99 -4.71 -1.40 7.57
CA GLN A 99 -3.42 -0.73 7.63
C GLN A 99 -2.31 -1.67 8.07
N GLU A 100 -2.59 -2.59 9.00
CA GLU A 100 -1.58 -3.49 9.51
C GLU A 100 -1.11 -4.47 8.44
N MET A 101 -2.01 -4.89 7.55
CA MET A 101 -1.67 -5.77 6.43
C MET A 101 -0.77 -5.08 5.41
N VAL A 102 -1.07 -3.83 5.05
CA VAL A 102 -0.25 -3.05 4.11
C VAL A 102 1.11 -2.72 4.71
N ASP A 103 1.16 -2.29 5.97
CA ASP A 103 2.41 -2.04 6.68
C ASP A 103 3.28 -3.31 6.76
N ARG A 104 2.67 -4.45 7.12
CA ARG A 104 3.38 -5.74 7.17
C ARG A 104 3.93 -6.15 5.80
N ALA A 105 3.14 -5.99 4.74
CA ALA A 105 3.56 -6.34 3.39
C ALA A 105 4.74 -5.47 2.91
N LEU A 106 4.70 -4.16 3.20
CA LEU A 106 5.74 -3.22 2.78
C LEU A 106 7.00 -3.29 3.64
N THR A 107 6.90 -3.73 4.89
CA THR A 107 8.03 -3.79 5.83
C THR A 107 9.18 -4.61 5.25
N SER A 108 8.92 -5.80 4.69
CA SER A 108 9.98 -6.63 4.11
C SER A 108 10.64 -5.96 2.89
N ALA A 109 9.83 -5.40 1.98
CA ALA A 109 10.32 -4.71 0.79
C ALA A 109 11.20 -3.51 1.16
N PHE A 110 10.79 -2.73 2.15
CA PHE A 110 11.50 -1.52 2.57
C PHE A 110 12.80 -1.86 3.30
N LEU A 111 12.81 -2.94 4.09
CA LEU A 111 14.01 -3.46 4.72
C LEU A 111 15.04 -3.90 3.67
N GLU A 112 14.62 -4.61 2.63
CA GLU A 112 15.51 -5.04 1.54
C GLU A 112 16.09 -3.86 0.75
N VAL A 113 15.26 -2.88 0.40
CA VAL A 113 15.70 -1.66 -0.30
C VAL A 113 16.70 -0.88 0.57
N SER A 114 16.39 -0.71 1.86
CA SER A 114 17.28 -0.04 2.81
C SER A 114 18.61 -0.78 2.96
N HIS A 115 18.57 -2.11 3.07
CA HIS A 115 19.76 -2.94 3.19
C HIS A 115 20.65 -2.80 1.95
N THR A 116 20.06 -2.90 0.76
CA THR A 116 20.79 -2.78 -0.52
C THR A 116 21.39 -1.38 -0.68
N ALA A 117 20.67 -0.33 -0.32
CA ALA A 117 21.18 1.04 -0.34
C ALA A 117 22.41 1.19 0.57
N ASN A 118 22.33 0.69 1.80
CA ASN A 118 23.45 0.73 2.73
C ASN A 118 24.66 -0.08 2.23
N GLN A 119 24.45 -1.25 1.62
CA GLN A 119 25.52 -2.03 1.01
C GLN A 119 26.23 -1.28 -0.13
N LEU A 120 25.48 -0.59 -1.00
CA LEU A 120 26.06 0.23 -2.07
C LEU A 120 26.92 1.36 -1.50
N LEU A 121 26.46 1.99 -0.41
CA LEU A 121 27.18 3.05 0.27
C LEU A 121 28.43 2.55 1.00
N VAL A 122 28.41 1.33 1.56
CA VAL A 122 29.60 0.68 2.13
C VAL A 122 30.61 0.35 1.02
N LYS A 123 30.17 -0.25 -0.09
CA LYS A 123 31.02 -0.54 -1.25
C LYS A 123 31.67 0.71 -1.86
N ALA A 124 30.98 1.84 -1.78
CA ALA A 124 31.50 3.14 -2.20
C ALA A 124 32.35 3.84 -1.13
N ASN A 125 32.67 3.19 0.01
CA ASN A 125 33.43 3.76 1.12
C ASN A 125 32.81 5.02 1.77
N ILE A 126 31.49 5.20 1.66
CA ILE A 126 30.74 6.31 2.30
C ILE A 126 30.32 5.91 3.72
N LEU A 127 29.83 4.69 3.86
CA LEU A 127 29.53 4.06 5.15
C LEU A 127 30.65 3.10 5.54
N LYS A 128 30.88 2.93 6.85
CA LYS A 128 31.81 1.94 7.39
C LYS A 128 31.08 0.61 7.56
N GLU A 129 31.77 -0.49 7.30
CA GLU A 129 31.28 -1.83 7.58
C GLU A 129 31.17 -2.00 9.11
N SER A 130 30.00 -2.43 9.60
CA SER A 130 29.73 -2.52 11.03
C SER A 130 30.32 -3.80 11.61
N ASP A 131 31.62 -3.77 11.88
CA ASP A 131 32.37 -4.90 12.50
C ASP A 131 32.70 -4.68 13.99
N SER A 132 32.16 -3.65 14.65
CA SER A 132 32.48 -3.38 16.06
C SER A 132 31.29 -2.92 16.89
N GLU A 133 31.15 -3.48 18.10
CA GLU A 133 30.10 -3.23 19.10
C GLU A 133 30.05 -1.77 19.65
N ALA A 134 30.89 -0.85 19.15
CA ALA A 134 31.05 0.50 19.68
C ALA A 134 30.05 1.56 19.17
N THR A 135 29.10 1.23 18.29
CA THR A 135 28.52 2.26 17.40
C THR A 135 26.99 2.35 17.35
N LYS A 136 26.30 2.31 18.50
CA LYS A 136 24.88 2.73 18.56
C LYS A 136 24.61 4.15 18.03
N SER A 137 25.63 5.03 18.03
CA SER A 137 25.55 6.39 17.48
C SER A 137 25.92 6.50 15.99
N GLU A 138 26.53 5.47 15.37
CA GLU A 138 26.75 5.45 13.92
C GLU A 138 25.67 4.64 13.18
N GLU A 139 25.01 3.69 13.83
CA GLU A 139 23.82 3.00 13.29
C GLU A 139 22.68 3.97 12.96
N SER A 140 22.57 5.08 13.71
CA SER A 140 21.58 6.14 13.46
C SER A 140 21.83 6.95 12.19
N LYS A 141 22.92 6.71 11.46
CA LYS A 141 23.26 7.37 10.19
C LYS A 141 23.13 6.42 8.99
N LYS A 142 22.50 5.26 9.12
CA LYS A 142 22.19 4.37 8.00
C LYS A 142 20.86 4.76 7.36
N ILE A 143 20.67 4.43 6.09
CA ILE A 143 19.38 4.59 5.44
C ILE A 143 18.42 3.57 6.01
N HIS A 144 17.27 4.04 6.47
CA HIS A 144 16.20 3.22 6.98
C HIS A 144 14.86 3.77 6.49
N LEU A 145 14.23 3.06 5.56
CA LEU A 145 12.88 3.39 5.09
C LEU A 145 11.84 2.67 5.94
N ARG A 146 10.83 3.41 6.40
CA ARG A 146 9.67 2.84 7.09
C ARG A 146 8.40 3.11 6.29
N PRO A 147 7.49 2.12 6.15
CA PRO A 147 6.21 2.30 5.45
C PRO A 147 5.43 3.51 5.95
N SER A 148 5.29 3.64 7.27
CA SER A 148 4.59 4.75 7.91
C SER A 148 5.21 6.11 7.54
N GLU A 149 6.53 6.27 7.65
CA GLU A 149 7.21 7.52 7.31
C GLU A 149 6.99 7.89 5.83
N VAL A 150 7.11 6.92 4.92
CA VAL A 150 6.87 7.15 3.49
C VAL A 150 5.41 7.55 3.23
N GLU A 151 4.44 6.86 3.83
CA GLU A 151 3.03 7.20 3.66
C GLU A 151 2.73 8.64 4.13
N PHE A 152 3.30 9.08 5.25
CA PHE A 152 3.06 10.43 5.78
C PHE A 152 3.79 11.54 5.00
N THR A 153 4.80 11.22 4.21
CA THR A 153 5.51 12.23 3.40
C THR A 153 4.74 12.67 2.16
N SER A 154 3.76 11.88 1.70
CA SER A 154 3.01 12.16 0.47
C SER A 154 1.53 12.39 0.71
N ARG A 155 1.08 13.61 0.40
CA ARG A 155 -0.34 14.00 0.48
C ARG A 155 -1.23 13.09 -0.37
N ASP A 156 -0.78 12.69 -1.55
CA ASP A 156 -1.56 11.88 -2.48
C ASP A 156 -1.74 10.46 -1.94
N VAL A 157 -0.68 9.87 -1.38
CA VAL A 157 -0.73 8.56 -0.72
C VAL A 157 -1.71 8.59 0.44
N MET A 158 -1.62 9.61 1.30
CA MET A 158 -2.56 9.79 2.42
C MET A 158 -4.01 9.97 1.94
N SER A 159 -4.23 10.72 0.85
CA SER A 159 -5.56 10.96 0.29
C SER A 159 -6.17 9.65 -0.22
N HIS A 160 -5.46 8.92 -1.08
CA HIS A 160 -5.94 7.64 -1.60
C HIS A 160 -6.16 6.63 -0.46
N ARG A 161 -5.28 6.62 0.56
CA ARG A 161 -5.45 5.77 1.75
C ARG A 161 -6.74 6.12 2.50
N GLY A 162 -7.07 7.40 2.65
CA GLY A 162 -8.33 7.86 3.23
C GLY A 162 -9.54 7.37 2.44
N GLU A 163 -9.50 7.54 1.12
CA GLU A 163 -10.56 7.08 0.21
C GLU A 163 -10.77 5.56 0.28
N LEU A 164 -9.70 4.76 0.30
CA LEU A 164 -9.77 3.31 0.43
C LEU A 164 -10.49 2.89 1.72
N ARG A 165 -10.20 3.54 2.85
CA ARG A 165 -10.88 3.26 4.13
C ARG A 165 -12.38 3.55 4.05
N VAL A 166 -12.77 4.69 3.47
CA VAL A 166 -14.19 5.08 3.33
C VAL A 166 -14.93 4.12 2.41
N LEU A 167 -14.34 3.79 1.26
CA LEU A 167 -14.94 2.87 0.29
C LEU A 167 -15.06 1.45 0.87
N SER A 168 -14.10 1.01 1.67
CA SER A 168 -14.16 -0.27 2.38
C SER A 168 -15.30 -0.33 3.38
N ALA A 169 -15.44 0.71 4.21
CA ALA A 169 -16.53 0.77 5.18
C ALA A 169 -17.89 0.70 4.47
N LYS A 170 -18.03 1.42 3.35
CA LYS A 170 -19.23 1.37 2.51
C LYS A 170 -19.44 0.00 1.87
N TRP A 171 -18.38 -0.66 1.39
CA TRP A 171 -18.45 -2.01 0.84
C TRP A 171 -19.01 -3.01 1.85
N HIS A 172 -18.46 -3.03 3.07
CA HIS A 172 -18.91 -3.92 4.14
C HIS A 172 -20.34 -3.62 4.58
N GLN A 173 -20.71 -2.33 4.69
CA GLN A 173 -22.07 -1.92 4.99
C GLN A 173 -23.07 -2.46 3.96
N LEU A 174 -22.79 -2.27 2.65
CA LEU A 174 -23.68 -2.71 1.58
C LEU A 174 -23.82 -4.24 1.55
N HIS A 175 -22.74 -4.99 1.81
CA HIS A 175 -22.82 -6.45 1.91
C HIS A 175 -23.72 -6.89 3.08
N SER A 176 -23.59 -6.26 4.25
CA SER A 176 -24.46 -6.54 5.39
C SER A 176 -25.93 -6.20 5.09
N GLU A 177 -26.19 -5.10 4.39
CA GLU A 177 -27.54 -4.72 3.96
C GLU A 177 -28.11 -5.72 2.94
N LEU A 178 -27.30 -6.16 1.97
CA LEU A 178 -27.69 -7.17 0.98
C LEU A 178 -28.10 -8.49 1.64
N GLU A 179 -27.30 -8.98 2.60
CA GLU A 179 -27.60 -10.21 3.33
C GLU A 179 -28.93 -10.12 4.07
N LYS A 180 -29.18 -9.00 4.77
CA LYS A 180 -30.46 -8.76 5.46
C LYS A 180 -31.65 -8.75 4.49
N LYS A 181 -31.50 -8.12 3.32
CA LYS A 181 -32.56 -8.06 2.30
C LYS A 181 -32.81 -9.43 1.67
N ARG A 182 -31.77 -10.21 1.40
CA ARG A 182 -31.90 -11.61 0.93
C ARG A 182 -32.65 -12.47 1.94
N GLN A 183 -32.35 -12.33 3.23
CA GLN A 183 -33.10 -13.04 4.27
C GLN A 183 -34.58 -12.61 4.31
N ALA A 184 -34.86 -11.30 4.21
CA ALA A 184 -36.23 -10.80 4.16
C ALA A 184 -37.01 -11.31 2.93
N LYS A 185 -36.33 -11.46 1.78
CA LYS A 185 -36.91 -12.08 0.58
C LYS A 185 -37.34 -13.53 0.85
N ILE A 186 -36.44 -14.35 1.43
CA ILE A 186 -36.73 -15.75 1.75
C ILE A 186 -37.98 -15.87 2.65
N VAL A 187 -38.09 -15.02 3.67
CA VAL A 187 -39.26 -15.00 4.57
C VAL A 187 -40.53 -14.60 3.81
N ALA A 188 -40.47 -13.57 2.98
CA ALA A 188 -41.62 -13.12 2.20
C ALA A 188 -42.10 -14.16 1.17
N GLU A 189 -41.16 -14.89 0.53
CA GLU A 189 -41.47 -16.00 -0.37
C GLU A 189 -42.16 -17.15 0.37
N ALA A 190 -41.64 -17.52 1.54
CA ALA A 190 -42.23 -18.57 2.38
C ALA A 190 -43.66 -18.20 2.82
N GLU A 191 -43.90 -16.95 3.25
CA GLU A 191 -45.24 -16.48 3.59
C GLU A 191 -46.19 -16.49 2.39
N GLN A 192 -45.72 -16.07 1.22
CA GLN A 192 -46.54 -16.06 0.01
C GLN A 192 -46.92 -17.49 -0.40
N ALA A 193 -45.95 -18.42 -0.41
CA ALA A 193 -46.17 -19.83 -0.70
C ALA A 193 -47.16 -20.47 0.29
N TRP A 194 -46.98 -20.17 1.59
CA TRP A 194 -47.92 -20.60 2.62
C TRP A 194 -49.33 -20.08 2.31
N ARG A 195 -49.51 -18.78 2.10
CA ARG A 195 -50.82 -18.19 1.80
C ARG A 195 -51.47 -18.79 0.55
N SER A 196 -50.70 -19.07 -0.51
CA SER A 196 -51.25 -19.68 -1.73
C SER A 196 -51.74 -21.11 -1.51
N THR A 197 -51.06 -21.92 -0.67
CA THR A 197 -51.52 -23.30 -0.39
C THR A 197 -52.85 -23.38 0.35
N TRP A 198 -53.27 -22.31 1.03
CA TRP A 198 -54.51 -22.26 1.82
C TRP A 198 -55.64 -21.44 1.18
N MET A 199 -55.37 -20.75 0.07
CA MET A 199 -56.34 -19.87 -0.62
C MET A 199 -56.84 -20.45 -1.96
N GLU A 200 -56.41 -21.66 -2.34
CA GLU A 200 -57.01 -22.44 -3.44
C GLU A 200 -58.26 -23.19 -2.95
N GLN A 201 -59.39 -22.49 -2.78
CA GLN A 201 -60.76 -23.04 -2.75
C GLN A 201 -61.74 -22.05 -3.37
#